data_AF-A0A535TP09-F1
#
_entry.id   AF-A0A535TP09-F1
#
_cell.length_a   1.000
_cell.length_b   1.000
_cell.length_c   1.000
_cell.angle_alpha   90.00
_cell.angle_beta   90.00
_cell.angle_gamma   90.00
#
_symmetry.space_group_name_H-M   'P 1'
#
loop_
_entity.id
_entity.type
_entity.pdbx_description
1 polymer ?
#
loop_
_entity_poly.entity_id
_entity_poly.type
_entity_poly.pdbx_seq_one_letter_code
_entity_poly.pdbx_strand_id
1 'polypeptide(L)'
;MAKTFDGTAVFNDSTTLARSLRTVSTLRLVLGLTALLGAIIFLEGTSWDIQWHSYIGRDRTLIPPHLMMLSGVTLSGISGLLTVLIESWWARRNTIIARYSSGFAEIFSGPLGAYIVGFTALTAAV
;
A
#
# COMPACT_ATOMS: atom_id res chain seq x y z
N MET A 1 -8.80 50.83 3.42
CA MET A 1 -7.56 50.12 3.06
C MET A 1 -7.96 48.78 2.46
N ALA A 2 -8.11 48.69 1.14
CA ALA A 2 -8.54 47.46 0.46
C ALA A 2 -7.32 46.53 0.29
N LYS A 3 -7.36 45.35 0.91
CA LYS A 3 -6.38 44.29 0.61
C LYS A 3 -6.63 43.84 -0.83
N THR A 4 -5.73 44.20 -1.74
CA THR A 4 -5.71 43.63 -3.09
C THR A 4 -5.46 42.12 -2.93
N PHE A 5 -6.48 41.30 -3.21
CA PHE A 5 -6.31 39.86 -3.30
C PHE A 5 -5.36 39.56 -4.46
N ASP A 6 -4.18 39.03 -4.15
CA ASP A 6 -3.26 38.55 -5.16
C ASP A 6 -3.78 37.22 -5.73
N GLY A 7 -4.60 37.32 -6.78
CA GLY A 7 -5.18 36.15 -7.44
C GLY A 7 -4.12 35.18 -7.94
N THR A 8 -2.92 35.65 -8.29
CA THR A 8 -1.84 34.81 -8.82
C THR A 8 -1.29 33.83 -7.78
N ALA A 9 -1.17 34.27 -6.52
CA ALA A 9 -0.78 33.42 -5.40
C ALA A 9 -1.81 32.31 -5.15
N VAL A 10 -3.10 32.65 -5.16
CA VAL A 10 -4.19 31.68 -4.95
C VAL A 10 -4.25 30.61 -6.05
N PHE A 11 -4.03 30.99 -7.31
CA PHE A 11 -3.96 30.03 -8.42
C PHE A 11 -2.75 29.10 -8.32
N ASN A 12 -1.57 29.59 -7.90
CA ASN A 12 -0.38 28.76 -7.71
C ASN A 12 -0.54 27.76 -6.54
N ASP A 13 -1.17 28.17 -5.44
CA ASP A 13 -1.42 27.28 -4.30
C ASP A 13 -2.41 26.15 -4.65
N SER A 14 -3.47 26.47 -5.40
CA SER A 14 -4.45 25.46 -5.83
C SER A 14 -3.86 24.43 -6.80
N THR A 15 -2.99 24.84 -7.71
CA THR A 15 -2.34 23.94 -8.69
C THR A 15 -1.30 23.03 -8.04
N THR A 16 -0.50 23.55 -7.11
CA THR A 16 0.48 22.77 -6.35
C THR A 16 -0.18 21.74 -5.44
N LEU A 17 -1.29 22.12 -4.79
CA LEU A 17 -2.15 21.21 -4.03
C LEU A 17 -2.70 20.07 -4.91
N ALA A 18 -3.35 20.42 -6.04
CA ALA A 18 -3.96 19.44 -6.93
C ALA A 18 -2.93 18.43 -7.47
N ARG A 19 -1.72 18.90 -7.80
CA ARG A 19 -0.61 18.03 -8.22
C ARG A 19 -0.19 17.07 -7.11
N SER A 20 -0.02 17.57 -5.89
CA SER A 20 0.41 16.77 -4.74
C SER A 20 -0.60 15.67 -4.41
N LEU A 21 -1.90 16.00 -4.40
CA LEU A 21 -2.97 15.03 -4.16
C LEU A 21 -3.05 13.98 -5.28
N ARG A 22 -2.87 14.38 -6.54
CA ARG A 22 -2.81 13.45 -7.67
C ARG A 22 -1.64 12.49 -7.54
N THR A 23 -0.46 12.97 -7.13
CA THR A 23 0.71 12.12 -6.91
C THR A 23 0.46 11.09 -5.81
N VAL A 24 -0.08 11.50 -4.66
CA VAL A 24 -0.43 10.57 -3.57
C VAL A 24 -1.49 9.57 -4.02
N SER A 25 -2.54 10.03 -4.72
CA SER A 25 -3.58 9.14 -5.24
C SER A 25 -3.03 8.11 -6.24
N THR A 26 -2.11 8.53 -7.12
CA THR A 26 -1.47 7.63 -8.09
C THR A 26 -0.59 6.61 -7.38
N LEU A 27 0.20 7.04 -6.38
CA LEU A 27 0.99 6.14 -5.54
C LEU A 27 0.10 5.08 -4.88
N ARG A 28 -0.96 5.52 -4.20
CA ARG A 28 -1.93 4.63 -3.53
C ARG A 28 -2.57 3.64 -4.49
N LEU A 29 -2.93 4.10 -5.70
CA LEU A 29 -3.53 3.23 -6.72
C LEU A 29 -2.53 2.18 -7.20
N VAL A 30 -1.32 2.57 -7.56
CA VAL A 30 -0.29 1.65 -8.07
C VAL A 30 0.05 0.60 -7.00
N LEU A 31 0.35 1.03 -5.78
CA LEU A 31 0.67 0.12 -4.69
C LEU A 31 -0.55 -0.72 -4.29
N GLY A 32 -1.75 -0.13 -4.27
CA GLY A 32 -3.00 -0.87 -4.03
C GLY A 32 -3.24 -1.98 -5.06
N LEU A 33 -3.00 -1.72 -6.35
CA LEU A 33 -3.10 -2.72 -7.41
C LEU A 33 -2.01 -3.80 -7.28
N THR A 34 -0.80 -3.44 -6.87
CA THR A 34 0.26 -4.42 -6.56
C THR A 34 -0.14 -5.33 -5.41
N ALA A 35 -0.75 -4.79 -4.35
CA ALA A 35 -1.26 -5.58 -3.23
C ALA A 35 -2.42 -6.49 -3.66
N LEU A 36 -3.32 -5.99 -4.50
CA LEU A 36 -4.41 -6.80 -5.07
C LEU A 36 -3.86 -7.96 -5.91
N LEU A 37 -2.85 -7.71 -6.74
CA LEU A 37 -2.18 -8.76 -7.50
C LEU A 37 -1.53 -9.79 -6.56
N GLY A 38 -0.87 -9.35 -5.50
CA GLY A 38 -0.31 -10.24 -4.49
C GLY A 38 -1.38 -11.13 -3.83
N ALA A 39 -2.55 -10.57 -3.50
CA ALA A 39 -3.67 -11.33 -2.95
C ALA A 39 -4.23 -12.36 -3.94
N ILE A 40 -4.33 -12.02 -5.23
CA ILE A 40 -4.75 -12.96 -6.28
C ILE A 40 -3.74 -14.11 -6.40
N ILE A 41 -2.44 -13.80 -6.44
CA ILE A 41 -1.38 -14.82 -6.49
C ILE A 41 -1.45 -15.76 -5.27
N PHE A 42 -1.68 -15.21 -4.08
CA PHE A 42 -1.85 -16.02 -2.87
C PHE A 42 -3.07 -16.96 -2.96
N LEU A 43 -4.20 -16.45 -3.42
CA LEU A 43 -5.43 -17.23 -3.55
C LEU A 43 -5.27 -18.37 -4.56
N GLU A 44 -4.69 -18.08 -5.73
CA GLU A 44 -4.40 -19.10 -6.74
C GLU A 44 -3.38 -20.13 -6.24
N GLY A 45 -2.33 -19.69 -5.53
CA GLY A 45 -1.39 -20.59 -4.87
C GLY A 45 -2.06 -21.51 -3.85
N THR A 46 -3.04 -20.99 -3.10
CA THR A 46 -3.83 -21.78 -2.13
C THR A 46 -4.70 -22.83 -2.84
N SER A 47 -5.36 -22.45 -3.94
CA SER A 47 -6.14 -23.37 -4.77
C SER A 47 -5.27 -24.48 -5.37
N TRP A 48 -4.06 -24.13 -5.79
CA TRP A 48 -3.08 -25.09 -6.30
C TRP A 48 -2.57 -26.01 -5.19
N ASP A 49 -2.35 -25.51 -3.99
CA ASP A 49 -1.88 -26.29 -2.84
C ASP A 49 -2.84 -27.43 -2.46
N ILE A 50 -4.14 -27.14 -2.45
CA ILE A 50 -5.19 -28.14 -2.20
C ILE A 50 -5.11 -29.29 -3.23
N GLN A 51 -4.94 -28.94 -4.51
CA GLN A 51 -4.81 -29.92 -5.58
C GLN A 51 -3.49 -30.69 -5.46
N TRP A 52 -2.38 -30.01 -5.16
CA TRP A 52 -1.08 -30.64 -4.98
C TRP A 52 -1.14 -31.74 -3.91
N HIS A 53 -1.71 -31.44 -2.75
CA HIS A 53 -1.85 -32.41 -1.68
C HIS A 53 -2.82 -33.56 -2.00
N SER A 54 -3.75 -33.36 -2.92
CA SER A 54 -4.65 -34.42 -3.39
C SER A 54 -3.96 -35.38 -4.38
N TYR A 55 -3.07 -34.87 -5.24
CA TYR A 55 -2.42 -35.67 -6.29
C TYR A 55 -1.05 -36.23 -5.90
N ILE A 56 -0.22 -35.41 -5.25
CA ILE A 56 1.18 -35.75 -4.90
C ILE A 56 1.28 -36.17 -3.43
N GLY A 57 0.41 -35.63 -2.58
CA GLY A 57 0.43 -35.87 -1.13
C GLY A 57 1.12 -34.73 -0.37
N ARG A 58 1.31 -34.93 0.93
CA ARG A 58 1.91 -33.91 1.82
C ARG A 58 3.43 -33.99 1.80
N ASP A 59 4.05 -32.95 1.25
CA ASP A 59 5.50 -32.81 1.10
C ASP A 59 6.13 -31.88 2.15
N ARG A 60 7.39 -31.50 1.91
CA ARG A 60 8.13 -30.44 2.63
C ARG A 60 7.47 -29.07 2.53
N THR A 61 7.92 -28.14 3.38
CA THR A 61 7.37 -26.77 3.47
C THR A 61 7.62 -25.89 2.24
N LEU A 62 8.67 -26.14 1.44
CA LEU A 62 8.96 -25.35 0.24
C LEU A 62 8.66 -26.15 -1.01
N ILE A 63 7.38 -26.17 -1.37
CA ILE A 63 6.85 -26.72 -2.62
C ILE A 63 6.33 -25.60 -3.53
N PRO A 64 6.16 -25.84 -4.84
CA PRO A 64 5.76 -24.80 -5.78
C PRO A 64 4.48 -24.01 -5.39
N PRO A 65 3.39 -24.64 -4.88
CA PRO A 65 2.23 -23.89 -4.40
C PRO A 65 2.56 -22.95 -3.24
N HIS A 66 3.29 -23.43 -2.22
CA HIS A 66 3.72 -22.62 -1.09
C HIS A 66 4.62 -21.45 -1.51
N LEU A 67 5.53 -21.66 -2.47
CA LEU A 67 6.36 -20.57 -3.00
C LEU A 67 5.52 -19.51 -3.72
N MET A 68 4.49 -19.93 -4.46
CA MET A 68 3.54 -19.01 -5.07
C MET A 68 2.78 -18.21 -4.00
N MET A 69 2.25 -18.88 -2.97
CA MET A 69 1.60 -18.21 -1.83
C MET A 69 2.52 -17.19 -1.16
N LEU A 70 3.75 -17.59 -0.81
CA LEU A 70 4.75 -16.72 -0.18
C LEU A 70 5.09 -15.51 -1.06
N SER A 71 5.12 -15.67 -2.38
CA SER A 71 5.34 -14.55 -3.30
C SER A 71 4.18 -13.54 -3.26
N GLY A 72 2.94 -14.02 -3.18
CA GLY A 72 1.75 -13.18 -3.04
C GLY A 72 1.69 -12.41 -1.71
N VAL A 73 2.07 -13.08 -0.61
CA VAL A 73 2.23 -12.45 0.71
C VAL A 73 3.32 -11.38 0.68
N THR A 74 4.46 -11.70 0.07
CA THR A 74 5.61 -10.79 -0.04
C THR A 74 5.25 -9.53 -0.84
N LEU A 75 4.58 -9.67 -1.99
CA LEU A 75 4.14 -8.55 -2.82
C LEU A 75 3.18 -7.63 -2.06
N SER A 76 2.19 -8.21 -1.37
CA SER A 76 1.23 -7.47 -0.55
C SER A 76 1.93 -6.72 0.60
N GLY A 77 2.81 -7.41 1.34
CA GLY A 77 3.53 -6.84 2.47
C GLY A 77 4.46 -5.70 2.08
N ILE A 78 5.26 -5.88 1.02
CA ILE A 78 6.15 -4.83 0.49
C ILE A 78 5.32 -3.63 0.02
N SER A 79 4.21 -3.85 -0.68
CA SER A 79 3.35 -2.77 -1.13
C SER A 79 2.77 -1.93 0.02
N GLY A 80 2.23 -2.59 1.05
CA GLY A 80 1.74 -1.93 2.26
C GLY A 80 2.84 -1.13 2.97
N LEU A 81 4.01 -1.75 3.17
CA LEU A 81 5.17 -1.13 3.79
C LEU A 81 5.64 0.11 3.03
N LEU A 82 5.83 0.01 1.71
CA LEU A 82 6.27 1.13 0.88
C LEU A 82 5.26 2.27 0.90
N THR A 83 3.95 1.97 0.86
CA THR A 83 2.92 3.01 0.96
C THR A 83 3.06 3.80 2.25
N VAL A 84 3.17 3.11 3.39
CA VAL A 84 3.31 3.76 4.70
C VAL A 84 4.61 4.55 4.79
N LEU A 85 5.76 3.99 4.37
CA LEU A 85 7.05 4.68 4.48
C LEU A 85 7.12 5.94 3.60
N ILE A 86 6.66 5.85 2.35
CA ILE A 86 6.67 6.97 1.41
C ILE A 86 5.72 8.07 1.88
N GLU A 87 4.49 7.74 2.26
CA GLU A 87 3.53 8.72 2.76
C GLU A 87 3.96 9.33 4.10
N SER A 88 4.56 8.55 5.01
CA SER A 88 5.11 9.08 6.26
C SER A 88 6.21 10.11 5.99
N TRP A 89 7.10 9.83 5.04
CA TRP A 89 8.15 10.76 4.66
C TRP A 89 7.60 12.05 4.03
N TRP A 90 6.58 11.93 3.17
CA TRP A 90 5.92 13.09 2.57
C TRP A 90 5.08 13.89 3.55
N ALA A 91 4.35 13.24 4.46
CA ALA A 91 3.52 13.88 5.47
C ALA A 91 4.36 14.72 6.44
N ARG A 92 5.58 14.29 6.76
CA ARG A 92 6.55 15.08 7.56
C ARG A 92 6.98 16.38 6.87
N ARG A 93 6.90 16.46 5.54
CA ARG A 93 7.30 17.63 4.75
C ARG A 93 6.10 18.47 4.29
N ASN A 94 4.90 17.88 4.23
CA ASN A 94 3.69 18.51 3.71
C ASN A 94 2.49 18.25 4.64
N THR A 95 2.08 19.26 5.39
CA THR A 95 0.96 19.20 6.35
C THR A 95 -0.37 18.85 5.70
N ILE A 96 -0.54 19.19 4.42
CA ILE A 96 -1.73 18.84 3.65
C ILE A 96 -1.85 17.32 3.50
N ILE A 97 -0.78 16.63 3.11
CA ILE A 97 -0.78 15.16 2.96
C ILE A 97 -1.08 14.49 4.30
N ALA A 98 -0.49 15.01 5.38
CA ALA A 98 -0.77 14.54 6.74
C ALA A 98 -2.25 14.61 7.11
N ARG A 99 -3.01 15.57 6.57
CA ARG A 99 -4.47 15.70 6.81
C ARG A 99 -5.30 14.62 6.11
N TYR A 100 -4.80 14.06 5.01
CA TYR A 100 -5.48 13.04 4.20
C TYR A 100 -4.94 11.62 4.44
N SER A 101 -4.07 11.46 5.44
CA SER A 101 -3.50 10.18 5.85
C SER A 101 -3.89 9.89 7.30
N SER A 102 -4.04 8.61 7.62
CA SER A 102 -4.24 8.16 8.99
C SER A 102 -2.88 8.10 9.68
N GLY A 103 -2.76 8.73 10.85
CA GLY A 103 -1.58 8.62 11.69
C GLY A 103 -1.59 7.32 12.48
N PHE A 104 -0.42 6.69 12.63
CA PHE A 104 -0.23 5.53 13.51
C PHE A 104 0.98 5.76 14.41
N ALA A 105 0.77 5.59 15.72
CA ALA A 105 1.78 5.76 16.77
C ALA A 105 2.53 7.10 16.69
N GLU A 106 1.91 8.15 16.13
CA GLU A 106 2.51 9.49 15.90
C GLU A 106 3.76 9.52 15.00
N ILE A 107 4.23 8.37 14.52
CA ILE A 107 5.48 8.22 13.77
C ILE A 107 5.23 7.99 12.28
N PHE A 108 4.13 7.27 11.97
CA PHE A 108 3.78 6.85 10.62
C PHE A 108 2.50 7.50 10.14
N SER A 109 2.40 7.72 8.83
CA SER A 109 1.22 8.24 8.14
C SER A 109 0.98 7.44 6.86
N GLY A 110 -0.26 7.02 6.64
CA GLY A 110 -0.67 6.31 5.43
C GLY A 110 -2.18 6.08 5.38
N PRO A 111 -2.73 5.56 4.27
CA PRO A 111 -4.13 5.16 4.22
C PRO A 111 -4.33 3.93 5.12
N LEU A 112 -5.49 3.84 5.78
CA LEU A 112 -5.85 2.70 6.64
C LEU A 112 -5.64 1.34 5.94
N GLY A 113 -5.98 1.27 4.65
CA GLY A 113 -5.80 0.05 3.86
C GLY A 113 -4.35 -0.43 3.77
N ALA A 114 -3.35 0.46 3.76
CA ALA A 114 -1.95 0.06 3.72
C ALA A 114 -1.50 -0.59 5.03
N TYR A 115 -1.98 -0.10 6.18
CA TYR A 115 -1.73 -0.75 7.47
C TYR A 115 -2.37 -2.13 7.54
N ILE A 116 -3.61 -2.27 7.07
CA ILE A 116 -4.32 -3.55 7.05
C ILE A 116 -3.59 -4.54 6.14
N VAL A 117 -3.24 -4.15 4.92
CA VAL A 117 -2.50 -5.01 3.98
C VAL A 117 -1.15 -5.42 4.56
N GLY A 118 -0.38 -4.49 5.13
CA GLY A 118 0.90 -4.80 5.74
C GLY A 118 0.79 -5.76 6.93
N PHE A 119 -0.17 -5.52 7.82
CA PHE A 119 -0.41 -6.38 8.98
C PHE A 119 -0.90 -7.78 8.56
N THR A 120 -1.87 -7.85 7.64
CA THR A 120 -2.40 -9.13 7.15
C THR A 120 -1.34 -9.95 6.43
N ALA A 121 -0.51 -9.32 5.60
CA ALA A 121 0.63 -9.98 4.96
C ALA A 121 1.65 -10.48 6.00
N LEU A 122 1.97 -9.68 7.01
CA LEU A 122 2.86 -10.11 8.09
C LEU A 122 2.28 -11.32 8.83
N THR A 123 1.01 -11.28 9.22
CA THR A 123 0.36 -12.40 9.91
C THR A 123 0.22 -13.66 9.05
N ALA A 124 0.13 -13.52 7.73
CA ALA A 124 0.07 -14.66 6.82
C ALA A 124 1.44 -15.34 6.62
N ALA A 125 2.53 -14.67 7.01
CA ALA A 125 3.90 -15.17 6.87
C ALA A 125 4.44 -15.92 8.10
N VAL A 126 3.75 -15.84 9.25
CA VAL A 126 4.16 -16.45 10.54
C VAL A 126 3.21 -17.57 10.94
#